data_AF-V5E621-F1
#
_entry.id   AF-V5E621-F1
#
_cell.length_a   1.000
_cell.length_b   1.000
_cell.length_c   1.000
_cell.angle_alpha   90.00
_cell.angle_beta   90.00
_cell.angle_gamma   90.00
#
_symmetry.space_group_name_H-M   'P 1'
#
loop_
_entity.id
_entity.type
_entity.pdbx_description
1 polymer ?
#
loop_
_entity_poly.entity_id
_entity_poly.type
_entity_poly.pdbx_seq_one_letter_code
_entity_poly.pdbx_strand_id
1 'polypeptide(L)'
;MQRICSLSPSGKVAAIFISHPHFFGSSLTWAKMLDCSVFISKLDRQWFQRGSGNAQSPDVAARQKHVVEVEQDVLSLPHLPSFSLVRCGGHFPGSSCLHWDRDSDVRPNEDAKGAAVFCSDTFMVMPDRKRFTFAYSFPNNIPLPPRDVEQIWIQMRNFDWSDTFGGWSGRNILSDSRNRLLLSARYYVDKEGHSADDFETLKLE
;
A
#
# COMPACT_ATOMS: atom_id res chain seq x y z
N MET A 1 1.76 -22.29 -7.77
CA MET A 1 2.56 -21.87 -8.94
C MET A 1 1.79 -22.02 -10.23
N GLN A 2 1.46 -23.25 -10.66
CA GLN A 2 0.75 -23.49 -11.94
C GLN A 2 -0.44 -22.56 -12.17
N ARG A 3 -1.28 -22.34 -11.15
CA ARG A 3 -2.45 -21.44 -11.27
C ARG A 3 -2.11 -19.94 -11.38
N ILE A 4 -1.03 -19.46 -10.76
CA ILE A 4 -0.62 -18.04 -10.84
C ILE A 4 0.01 -17.79 -12.21
N CYS A 5 0.94 -18.66 -12.61
CA CYS A 5 1.58 -18.58 -13.92
C CYS A 5 0.58 -18.81 -15.06
N SER A 6 -0.43 -19.67 -14.90
CA SER A 6 -1.44 -19.90 -15.95
C SER A 6 -2.38 -18.72 -16.17
N LEU A 7 -2.48 -17.78 -15.23
CA LEU A 7 -3.29 -16.57 -15.36
C LEU A 7 -2.52 -15.42 -16.02
N SER A 8 -1.19 -15.47 -16.04
CA SER A 8 -0.35 -14.46 -16.68
C SER A 8 0.02 -14.88 -18.11
N PRO A 9 -0.24 -14.05 -19.14
CA PRO A 9 0.21 -14.33 -20.51
C PRO A 9 1.72 -14.53 -20.62
N SER A 10 2.51 -13.91 -19.72
CA SER A 10 3.98 -14.06 -19.71
C SER A 10 4.45 -15.26 -18.87
N GLY A 11 3.56 -15.89 -18.10
CA GLY A 11 3.90 -16.92 -17.12
C GLY A 11 4.80 -16.46 -15.97
N LYS A 12 5.13 -15.15 -15.90
CA LYS A 12 6.06 -14.57 -14.92
C LYS A 12 5.39 -13.49 -14.08
N VAL A 13 5.85 -13.36 -12.84
CA VAL A 13 5.51 -12.25 -11.94
C VAL A 13 6.64 -11.23 -12.00
N ALA A 14 6.31 -9.95 -12.22
CA ALA A 14 7.31 -8.89 -12.36
C ALA A 14 7.89 -8.45 -11.01
N ALA A 15 7.02 -8.26 -10.01
CA ALA A 15 7.41 -7.76 -8.69
C ALA A 15 6.37 -8.14 -7.62
N ILE A 16 6.80 -8.12 -6.37
CA ILE A 16 5.93 -8.17 -5.19
C ILE A 16 6.12 -6.86 -4.43
N PHE A 17 5.06 -6.07 -4.28
CA PHE A 17 5.03 -4.89 -3.42
C PHE A 17 4.37 -5.25 -2.09
N ILE A 18 5.04 -4.97 -0.98
CA ILE A 18 4.48 -5.20 0.35
C ILE A 18 4.12 -3.88 0.99
N SER A 19 2.87 -3.75 1.45
CA SER A 19 2.35 -2.54 2.09
C SER A 19 3.04 -2.24 3.42
N HIS A 20 3.19 -3.24 4.30
CA HIS A 20 3.71 -3.06 5.67
C HIS A 20 4.11 -4.41 6.31
N PRO A 21 4.78 -4.41 7.49
CA PRO A 21 5.43 -5.58 8.08
C PRO A 21 4.59 -6.83 8.35
N HIS A 22 3.28 -6.72 8.58
CA HIS A 22 2.43 -7.90 8.80
C HIS A 22 2.46 -8.88 7.61
N PHE A 23 2.81 -8.42 6.42
CA PHE A 23 2.90 -9.23 5.20
C PHE A 23 4.32 -9.71 4.87
N PHE A 24 5.32 -9.49 5.72
CA PHE A 24 6.69 -9.94 5.45
C PHE A 24 6.89 -11.45 5.61
N GLY A 25 6.10 -12.13 6.44
CA GLY A 25 6.39 -13.51 6.87
C GLY A 25 6.63 -14.50 5.72
N SER A 26 5.75 -14.51 4.70
CA SER A 26 5.86 -15.43 3.56
C SER A 26 6.47 -14.80 2.31
N SER A 27 6.77 -13.50 2.32
CA SER A 27 7.15 -12.76 1.10
C SER A 27 8.41 -13.30 0.44
N LEU A 28 9.46 -13.63 1.20
CA LEU A 28 10.69 -14.20 0.66
C LEU A 28 10.49 -15.62 0.10
N THR A 29 9.53 -16.39 0.63
CA THR A 29 9.22 -17.72 0.08
C THR A 29 8.62 -17.55 -1.30
N TRP A 30 7.65 -16.63 -1.43
CA TRP A 30 7.05 -16.30 -2.71
C TRP A 30 8.06 -15.72 -3.70
N ALA A 31 8.96 -14.85 -3.25
CA ALA A 31 10.01 -14.26 -4.08
C ALA A 31 10.91 -15.33 -4.71
N LYS A 32 11.35 -16.32 -3.91
CA LYS A 32 12.14 -17.46 -4.39
C LYS A 32 11.35 -18.30 -5.41
N MET A 33 10.09 -18.57 -5.11
CA MET A 33 9.25 -19.43 -5.96
C MET A 33 8.89 -18.76 -7.30
N LEU A 34 8.73 -17.45 -7.30
CA LEU A 34 8.32 -16.65 -8.47
C LEU A 34 9.51 -16.02 -9.21
N ASP A 35 10.71 -16.16 -8.65
CA ASP A 35 11.95 -15.55 -9.13
C ASP A 35 11.82 -14.05 -9.43
N CYS A 36 11.25 -13.29 -8.47
CA CYS A 36 11.03 -11.85 -8.59
C CYS A 36 11.50 -11.10 -7.34
N SER A 37 11.59 -9.76 -7.45
CA SER A 37 11.92 -8.91 -6.32
C SER A 37 10.72 -8.66 -5.41
N VAL A 38 10.99 -8.53 -4.11
CA VAL A 38 10.05 -8.05 -3.08
C VAL A 38 10.52 -6.67 -2.64
N PHE A 39 9.66 -5.68 -2.81
CA PHE A 39 9.91 -4.31 -2.40
C PHE A 39 9.29 -4.07 -1.02
N ILE A 40 10.12 -3.57 -0.09
CA ILE A 40 9.72 -3.16 1.25
C ILE A 40 10.22 -1.76 1.53
N SER A 41 9.56 -1.01 2.40
CA SER A 41 10.11 0.26 2.89
C SER A 41 11.37 0.01 3.71
N LYS A 42 12.42 0.80 3.47
CA LYS A 42 13.68 0.80 4.25
C LYS A 42 13.43 1.14 5.73
N LEU A 43 12.42 1.96 6.03
CA LEU A 43 12.01 2.28 7.41
C LEU A 43 11.53 1.03 8.17
N ASP A 44 11.06 0.04 7.42
CA ASP A 44 10.50 -1.18 7.98
C ASP A 44 11.49 -2.36 8.00
N ARG A 45 12.74 -2.16 7.55
CA ARG A 45 13.75 -3.21 7.40
C ARG A 45 13.97 -4.04 8.67
N GLN A 46 13.82 -3.41 9.84
CA GLN A 46 13.99 -4.06 11.13
C GLN A 46 12.93 -5.12 11.42
N TRP A 47 11.74 -5.05 10.82
CA TRP A 47 10.72 -6.08 10.99
C TRP A 47 10.90 -7.24 10.01
N PHE A 48 11.71 -7.07 8.96
CA PHE A 48 12.05 -8.17 8.05
C PHE A 48 13.16 -9.04 8.66
N GLN A 49 12.77 -10.08 9.39
CA GLN A 49 13.69 -10.93 10.14
C GLN A 49 14.29 -12.09 9.34
N ARG A 50 13.64 -12.52 8.26
CA ARG A 50 14.08 -13.70 7.51
C ARG A 50 15.42 -13.45 6.82
N GLY A 51 16.39 -14.32 7.08
CA GLY A 51 17.78 -14.12 6.63
C GLY A 51 18.50 -12.95 7.30
N SER A 52 17.98 -12.40 8.41
CA SER A 52 18.66 -11.40 9.25
C SER A 52 19.43 -12.08 10.39
N GLY A 53 20.55 -11.51 10.82
CA GLY A 53 21.21 -11.81 12.10
C GLY A 53 21.97 -13.14 12.21
N ASN A 54 21.69 -14.13 11.37
CA ASN A 54 22.39 -15.41 11.33
C ASN A 54 23.03 -15.63 9.95
N ALA A 55 24.35 -15.50 9.87
CA ALA A 55 25.11 -15.65 8.63
C ALA A 55 25.01 -17.06 8.01
N GLN A 56 24.65 -18.08 8.81
CA GLN A 56 24.44 -19.46 8.37
C GLN A 56 23.00 -19.73 7.94
N SER A 57 22.09 -18.75 8.01
CA SER A 57 20.72 -18.94 7.55
C SER A 57 20.71 -19.20 6.03
N PRO A 58 20.00 -20.24 5.56
CA PRO A 58 19.90 -20.54 4.12
C PRO A 58 19.18 -19.44 3.34
N ASP A 59 18.51 -18.52 4.04
CA ASP A 59 17.76 -17.42 3.44
C ASP A 59 18.58 -16.14 3.28
N VAL A 60 19.85 -16.07 3.72
CA VAL A 60 20.71 -14.87 3.56
C VAL A 60 20.90 -14.53 2.08
N ALA A 61 21.33 -15.51 1.27
CA ALA A 61 21.54 -15.33 -0.16
C ALA A 61 20.23 -14.97 -0.88
N ALA A 62 19.12 -15.61 -0.49
CA ALA A 62 17.81 -15.30 -1.04
C ALA A 62 17.36 -13.88 -0.69
N ARG A 63 17.57 -13.43 0.55
CA ARG A 63 17.25 -12.07 0.99
C ARG A 63 18.04 -11.06 0.17
N GLN A 64 19.35 -11.25 0.03
CA GLN A 64 20.22 -10.36 -0.77
C GLN A 64 19.80 -10.29 -2.24
N LYS A 65 19.37 -11.42 -2.82
CA LYS A 65 18.92 -11.49 -4.21
C LYS A 65 17.55 -10.83 -4.43
N HIS A 66 16.60 -11.08 -3.53
CA HIS A 66 15.19 -10.81 -3.82
C HIS A 66 14.63 -9.58 -3.10
N VAL A 67 15.17 -9.17 -1.95
CA VAL A 67 14.59 -8.06 -1.17
C VAL A 67 15.20 -6.74 -1.59
N VAL A 68 14.34 -5.78 -1.94
CA VAL A 68 14.71 -4.40 -2.27
C VAL A 68 14.17 -3.48 -1.19
N GLU A 69 15.07 -2.78 -0.49
CA GLU A 69 14.72 -1.75 0.50
C GLU A 69 14.53 -0.40 -0.20
N VAL A 70 13.32 0.14 -0.15
CA VAL A 70 12.92 1.38 -0.82
C VAL A 70 13.06 2.55 0.16
N GLU A 71 13.88 3.52 -0.21
CA GLU A 71 14.16 4.71 0.62
C GLU A 71 13.24 5.89 0.30
N GLN A 72 12.80 6.00 -0.96
CA GLN A 72 11.95 7.07 -1.44
C GLN A 72 10.51 6.95 -0.92
N ASP A 73 9.81 8.09 -0.86
CA ASP A 73 8.37 8.09 -0.57
C ASP A 73 7.55 7.61 -1.77
N VAL A 74 8.00 7.88 -2.99
CA VAL A 74 7.37 7.40 -4.22
C VAL A 74 8.41 6.66 -5.06
N LEU A 75 8.09 5.42 -5.43
CA LEU A 75 8.90 4.60 -6.32
C LEU A 75 8.06 4.15 -7.51
N SER A 76 8.52 4.50 -8.72
CA SER A 76 8.02 3.94 -9.97
C SER A 76 9.12 3.09 -10.60
N LEU A 77 8.76 1.94 -11.19
CA LEU A 77 9.72 1.08 -11.87
C LEU A 77 9.68 1.35 -13.37
N PRO A 78 10.81 1.58 -14.06
CA PRO A 78 10.82 1.90 -15.49
C PRO A 78 10.11 0.87 -16.39
N HIS A 79 10.10 -0.40 -15.96
CA HIS A 79 9.46 -1.51 -16.68
C HIS A 79 7.99 -1.75 -16.25
N LEU A 80 7.48 -0.97 -15.31
CA LEU A 80 6.09 -0.97 -14.83
C LEU A 80 5.63 0.50 -14.60
N PRO A 81 5.59 1.34 -15.66
CA PRO A 81 5.37 2.78 -15.52
C PRO A 81 3.97 3.14 -15.01
N SER A 82 3.00 2.24 -15.16
CA SER A 82 1.63 2.41 -14.68
C SER A 82 1.47 2.21 -13.16
N PHE A 83 2.53 1.77 -12.46
CA PHE A 83 2.50 1.50 -11.03
C PHE A 83 3.41 2.45 -10.25
N SER A 84 2.91 2.93 -9.12
CA SER A 84 3.68 3.70 -8.14
C SER A 84 3.48 3.14 -6.74
N LEU A 85 4.58 2.79 -6.07
CA LEU A 85 4.58 2.48 -4.64
C LEU A 85 4.69 3.79 -3.88
N VAL A 86 3.71 4.07 -3.00
CA VAL A 86 3.59 5.34 -2.26
C VAL A 86 3.67 5.04 -0.77
N ARG A 87 4.71 5.51 -0.10
CA ARG A 87 4.85 5.42 1.35
C ARG A 87 4.01 6.51 2.01
N CYS A 88 3.05 6.10 2.82
CA CYS A 88 2.14 6.99 3.52
C CYS A 88 2.48 7.13 5.01
N GLY A 89 3.13 6.13 5.61
CA GLY A 89 3.36 6.07 7.06
C GLY A 89 2.09 5.71 7.83
N GLY A 90 2.02 6.13 9.11
CA GLY A 90 0.90 5.83 10.00
C GLY A 90 1.00 4.45 10.63
N HIS A 91 0.29 3.45 10.08
CA HIS A 91 0.17 2.10 10.67
C HIS A 91 1.54 1.47 11.01
N PHE A 92 2.52 1.70 10.13
CA PHE A 92 3.94 1.55 10.37
C PHE A 92 4.66 2.75 9.75
N PRO A 93 5.89 3.10 10.18
CA PRO A 93 6.67 4.17 9.56
C PRO A 93 6.81 3.99 8.04
N GLY A 94 6.98 2.75 7.57
CA GLY A 94 7.07 2.42 6.15
C GLY A 94 5.78 1.96 5.49
N SER A 95 4.62 2.08 6.14
CA SER A 95 3.33 1.69 5.55
C SER A 95 3.10 2.39 4.23
N SER A 96 2.75 1.61 3.21
CA SER A 96 2.70 2.03 1.82
C SER A 96 1.46 1.50 1.09
N CYS A 97 1.04 2.23 0.06
CA CYS A 97 0.00 1.83 -0.87
C CYS A 97 0.59 1.61 -2.28
N LEU A 98 -0.08 0.79 -3.08
CA LEU A 98 0.21 0.68 -4.51
C LEU A 98 -0.84 1.48 -5.29
N HIS A 99 -0.42 2.50 -6.03
CA HIS A 99 -1.23 3.19 -7.03
C HIS A 99 -1.02 2.50 -8.39
N TRP A 100 -2.12 2.31 -9.12
CA TRP A 100 -2.13 1.75 -10.47
C TRP A 100 -2.96 2.63 -11.39
N ASP A 101 -2.27 3.33 -12.30
CA ASP A 101 -2.87 4.03 -13.42
C ASP A 101 -3.33 3.03 -14.49
N ARG A 102 -4.53 2.46 -14.28
CA ARG A 102 -5.14 1.49 -15.21
C ARG A 102 -5.33 2.08 -16.60
N ASP A 103 -5.52 3.40 -16.72
CA ASP A 103 -5.83 4.05 -17.99
C ASP A 103 -4.60 4.15 -18.89
N SER A 104 -3.40 4.22 -18.30
CA SER A 104 -2.15 4.09 -19.05
C SER A 104 -1.92 2.70 -19.67
N ASP A 105 -2.63 1.67 -19.19
CA ASP A 105 -2.59 0.29 -19.69
C ASP A 105 -3.78 -0.07 -20.61
N VAL A 106 -4.68 0.88 -20.92
CA VAL A 106 -5.91 0.64 -21.69
C VAL A 106 -5.61 0.31 -23.15
N ARG A 107 -6.25 -0.75 -23.66
CA ARG A 107 -6.21 -1.12 -25.08
C ARG A 107 -7.15 -0.25 -25.91
N PRO A 108 -6.90 -0.10 -27.23
CA PRO A 108 -7.84 0.55 -28.13
C PRO A 108 -9.25 -0.08 -27.99
N ASN A 109 -10.26 0.77 -27.81
CA ASN A 109 -11.69 0.41 -27.64
C ASN A 109 -12.10 -0.18 -26.28
N GLU A 110 -11.30 -0.02 -25.22
CA GLU A 110 -11.75 -0.23 -23.84
C GLU A 110 -12.06 1.11 -23.16
N ASP A 111 -13.13 1.15 -22.35
CA ASP A 111 -13.47 2.34 -21.57
C ASP A 111 -12.42 2.61 -20.48
N ALA A 112 -12.14 3.89 -20.23
CA ALA A 112 -11.30 4.32 -19.11
C ALA A 112 -11.92 3.86 -17.78
N LYS A 113 -11.09 3.27 -16.92
CA LYS A 113 -11.49 2.79 -15.59
C LYS A 113 -11.08 3.78 -14.50
N GLY A 114 -10.17 4.70 -14.79
CA GLY A 114 -9.49 5.53 -13.80
C GLY A 114 -8.46 4.73 -13.00
N ALA A 115 -7.58 5.41 -12.28
CA ALA A 115 -6.61 4.74 -11.45
C ALA A 115 -7.23 4.05 -10.22
N ALA A 116 -6.52 3.07 -9.67
CA ALA A 116 -6.88 2.32 -8.48
C ALA A 116 -5.77 2.34 -7.43
N VAL A 117 -6.14 2.22 -6.16
CA VAL A 117 -5.20 2.13 -5.03
C VAL A 117 -5.40 0.83 -4.25
N PHE A 118 -4.30 0.22 -3.81
CA PHE A 118 -4.28 -0.94 -2.92
C PHE A 118 -3.60 -0.54 -1.61
N CYS A 119 -4.35 -0.49 -0.50
CA CYS A 119 -3.90 0.16 0.73
C CYS A 119 -3.74 -0.75 1.97
N SER A 120 -4.41 -1.91 2.01
CA SER A 120 -4.40 -2.78 3.20
C SER A 120 -4.69 -1.98 4.50
N ASP A 121 -3.87 -2.13 5.55
CA ASP A 121 -3.97 -1.38 6.81
C ASP A 121 -3.43 0.05 6.77
N THR A 122 -2.77 0.48 5.68
CA THR A 122 -2.22 1.84 5.60
C THR A 122 -3.31 2.90 5.77
N PHE A 123 -4.48 2.65 5.18
CA PHE A 123 -5.76 3.25 5.56
C PHE A 123 -6.87 2.24 5.23
N MET A 124 -7.44 1.62 6.27
CA MET A 124 -8.28 0.44 6.09
C MET A 124 -9.68 0.79 5.58
N VAL A 125 -10.13 0.12 4.52
CA VAL A 125 -11.52 0.20 4.02
C VAL A 125 -12.48 -0.42 5.04
N MET A 126 -13.43 0.38 5.52
CA MET A 126 -14.40 -0.01 6.54
C MET A 126 -15.47 -1.01 6.06
N PRO A 127 -16.19 -1.64 7.03
CA PRO A 127 -17.50 -2.25 6.92
C PRO A 127 -18.30 -2.03 5.66
N ASP A 128 -18.65 -0.75 5.60
CA ASP A 128 -19.68 -0.14 4.80
C ASP A 128 -19.24 0.10 3.36
N ARG A 129 -17.94 -0.11 3.06
CA ARG A 129 -17.33 0.14 1.75
C ARG A 129 -17.53 1.58 1.28
N LYS A 130 -17.61 2.51 2.22
CA LYS A 130 -17.83 3.94 1.96
C LYS A 130 -16.80 4.84 2.63
N ARG A 131 -16.15 4.35 3.69
CA ARG A 131 -15.20 5.11 4.50
C ARG A 131 -13.91 4.35 4.74
N PHE A 132 -12.91 5.09 5.19
CA PHE A 132 -11.66 4.58 5.69
C PHE A 132 -11.55 4.80 7.20
N THR A 133 -10.71 4.00 7.86
CA THR A 133 -10.31 4.20 9.24
C THR A 133 -8.80 4.03 9.38
N PHE A 134 -8.25 4.55 10.47
CA PHE A 134 -6.82 4.75 10.67
C PHE A 134 -6.44 4.20 12.05
N ALA A 135 -5.41 3.35 12.14
CA ALA A 135 -4.99 2.80 13.43
C ALA A 135 -3.51 2.47 13.42
N TYR A 136 -2.83 2.83 14.52
CA TYR A 136 -1.50 2.32 14.79
C TYR A 136 -1.56 0.80 14.98
N SER A 137 -2.58 0.32 15.70
CA SER A 137 -2.78 -1.10 15.95
C SER A 137 -4.25 -1.48 15.93
N PHE A 138 -4.71 -2.07 14.84
CA PHE A 138 -6.06 -2.63 14.74
C PHE A 138 -6.35 -3.71 15.80
N PRO A 139 -5.44 -4.67 16.07
CA PRO A 139 -5.71 -5.70 17.09
C PRO A 139 -5.91 -5.15 18.51
N ASN A 140 -5.23 -4.03 18.83
CA ASN A 140 -5.30 -3.41 20.16
C ASN A 140 -6.24 -2.19 20.20
N ASN A 141 -6.93 -1.87 19.11
CA ASN A 141 -7.76 -0.68 18.96
C ASN A 141 -7.02 0.63 19.31
N ILE A 142 -5.75 0.74 18.91
CA ILE A 142 -4.96 1.95 19.13
C ILE A 142 -5.10 2.86 17.91
N PRO A 143 -5.71 4.06 18.05
CA PRO A 143 -5.88 5.00 16.96
C PRO A 143 -4.54 5.54 16.40
N LEU A 144 -4.55 6.06 15.18
CA LEU A 144 -3.47 6.95 14.71
C LEU A 144 -3.73 8.38 15.19
N PRO A 145 -2.70 9.12 15.63
CA PRO A 145 -2.87 10.53 15.96
C PRO A 145 -3.17 11.35 14.69
N PRO A 146 -3.85 12.52 14.80
CA PRO A 146 -4.25 13.32 13.64
C PRO A 146 -3.13 13.67 12.67
N ARG A 147 -1.92 13.96 13.17
CA ARG A 147 -0.74 14.26 12.35
C ARG A 147 -0.37 13.12 11.38
N ASP A 148 -0.55 11.87 11.80
CA ASP A 148 -0.19 10.71 10.99
C ASP A 148 -1.30 10.44 9.94
N VAL A 149 -2.56 10.72 10.30
CA VAL A 149 -3.70 10.71 9.37
C VAL A 149 -3.54 11.79 8.31
N GLU A 150 -3.13 12.99 8.71
CA GLU A 150 -2.81 14.11 7.82
C GLU A 150 -1.68 13.73 6.85
N GLN A 151 -0.59 13.14 7.36
CA GLN A 151 0.54 12.71 6.54
C GLN A 151 0.14 11.69 5.47
N ILE A 152 -0.79 10.77 5.77
CA ILE A 152 -1.34 9.83 4.79
C ILE A 152 -2.02 10.60 3.65
N TRP A 153 -2.85 11.60 3.97
CA TRP A 153 -3.51 12.42 2.96
C TRP A 153 -2.50 13.22 2.12
N ILE A 154 -1.50 13.85 2.75
CA ILE A 154 -0.46 14.61 2.04
C ILE A 154 0.27 13.76 1.00
N GLN A 155 0.58 12.50 1.33
CA GLN A 155 1.26 11.60 0.39
C GLN A 155 0.34 11.19 -0.77
N MET A 156 -0.95 10.98 -0.49
CA MET A 156 -1.91 10.50 -1.49
C MET A 156 -2.53 11.61 -2.35
N ARG A 157 -2.61 12.86 -1.88
CA ARG A 157 -3.37 13.93 -2.56
C ARG A 157 -2.87 14.26 -3.97
N ASN A 158 -1.60 13.97 -4.26
CA ASN A 158 -0.97 14.19 -5.58
C ASN A 158 -1.36 13.13 -6.62
N PHE A 159 -1.99 12.04 -6.18
CA PHE A 159 -2.52 11.01 -7.04
C PHE A 159 -4.01 11.25 -7.26
N ASP A 160 -4.47 10.99 -8.47
CA ASP A 160 -5.89 10.83 -8.74
C ASP A 160 -6.24 9.34 -8.81
N TRP A 161 -7.42 8.97 -8.30
CA TRP A 161 -7.94 7.60 -8.32
C TRP A 161 -9.43 7.53 -7.99
N SER A 162 -10.12 6.58 -8.62
CA SER A 162 -11.54 6.33 -8.43
C SER A 162 -11.82 5.18 -7.47
N ASP A 163 -10.96 4.15 -7.50
CA ASP A 163 -11.18 2.87 -6.82
C ASP A 163 -10.11 2.60 -5.75
N THR A 164 -10.50 2.00 -4.62
CA THR A 164 -9.57 1.47 -3.63
C THR A 164 -9.94 0.05 -3.23
N PHE A 165 -8.94 -0.82 -3.23
CA PHE A 165 -9.00 -2.21 -2.82
C PHE A 165 -8.25 -2.40 -1.49
N GLY A 166 -8.96 -2.84 -0.46
CA GLY A 166 -8.40 -3.11 0.86
C GLY A 166 -7.72 -4.48 0.95
N GLY A 167 -7.17 -4.77 2.13
CA GLY A 167 -6.46 -6.04 2.41
C GLY A 167 -7.36 -7.26 2.65
N TRP A 168 -8.68 -7.06 2.71
CA TRP A 168 -9.65 -8.10 3.04
C TRP A 168 -10.73 -8.26 1.98
N SER A 169 -11.24 -9.48 1.86
CA SER A 169 -12.32 -9.81 0.94
C SER A 169 -13.52 -8.89 1.12
N GLY A 170 -14.00 -8.32 0.01
CA GLY A 170 -15.14 -7.41 -0.02
C GLY A 170 -14.87 -5.99 0.51
N ARG A 171 -13.64 -5.66 0.93
CA ARG A 171 -13.29 -4.33 1.45
C ARG A 171 -12.81 -3.41 0.34
N ASN A 172 -13.73 -3.02 -0.54
CA ASN A 172 -13.43 -2.18 -1.71
C ASN A 172 -14.38 -0.98 -1.78
N ILE A 173 -13.83 0.19 -2.11
CA ILE A 173 -14.55 1.40 -2.49
C ILE A 173 -14.37 1.56 -4.00
N LEU A 174 -15.45 1.55 -4.78
CA LEU A 174 -15.39 1.46 -6.26
C LEU A 174 -15.91 2.74 -6.95
N SER A 175 -15.80 3.88 -6.27
CA SER A 175 -16.12 5.21 -6.80
C SER A 175 -15.77 6.28 -5.79
N ASP A 176 -15.34 7.44 -6.29
CA ASP A 176 -15.04 8.65 -5.51
C ASP A 176 -14.07 8.38 -4.35
N SER A 177 -13.14 7.43 -4.53
CA SER A 177 -12.35 6.92 -3.42
C SER A 177 -11.32 7.94 -2.90
N ARG A 178 -10.79 8.81 -3.76
CA ARG A 178 -9.92 9.93 -3.36
C ARG A 178 -10.61 10.87 -2.38
N ASN A 179 -11.79 11.35 -2.74
CA ASN A 179 -12.58 12.23 -1.89
C ASN A 179 -13.00 11.52 -0.60
N ARG A 180 -13.37 10.25 -0.67
CA ARG A 180 -13.70 9.45 0.52
C ARG A 180 -12.53 9.32 1.49
N LEU A 181 -11.28 9.25 1.01
CA LEU A 181 -10.11 9.25 1.89
C LEU A 181 -10.03 10.56 2.69
N LEU A 182 -10.12 11.70 2.02
CA LEU A 182 -10.12 13.01 2.66
C LEU A 182 -11.26 13.17 3.67
N LEU A 183 -12.50 12.85 3.26
CA LEU A 183 -13.67 12.95 4.14
C LEU A 183 -13.56 12.00 5.34
N SER A 184 -12.98 10.82 5.15
CA SER A 184 -12.74 9.87 6.25
C SER A 184 -11.67 10.38 7.20
N ALA A 185 -10.57 10.97 6.70
CA ALA A 185 -9.53 11.58 7.52
C ALA A 185 -10.09 12.70 8.39
N ARG A 186 -10.85 13.63 7.81
CA ARG A 186 -11.53 14.72 8.55
C ARG A 186 -12.49 14.18 9.60
N TYR A 187 -13.35 13.23 9.22
CA TYR A 187 -14.29 12.60 10.14
C TYR A 187 -13.57 11.92 11.31
N TYR A 188 -12.49 11.21 11.01
CA TYR A 188 -11.71 10.48 12.01
C TYR A 188 -11.07 11.45 13.02
N VAL A 189 -10.39 12.50 12.55
CA VAL A 189 -9.76 13.53 13.40
C VAL A 189 -10.79 14.26 14.28
N ASP A 190 -11.95 14.62 13.71
CA ASP A 190 -13.08 15.20 14.46
C ASP A 190 -13.55 14.27 15.59
N LYS A 191 -13.65 12.96 15.33
CA LYS A 191 -14.09 11.98 16.33
C LYS A 191 -13.06 11.63 17.40
N GLU A 192 -11.79 11.97 17.17
CA GLU A 192 -10.78 11.94 18.22
C GLU A 192 -10.85 13.17 19.14
N GLY A 193 -11.67 14.18 18.81
CA GLY A 193 -11.82 15.41 19.60
C GLY A 193 -10.89 16.54 19.15
N HIS A 194 -10.27 16.41 17.98
CA HIS A 194 -9.45 17.45 17.37
C HIS A 194 -10.25 18.20 16.30
N SER A 195 -10.05 19.51 16.18
CA SER A 195 -10.65 20.27 15.07
C SER A 195 -9.95 19.88 13.77
N ALA A 196 -10.70 19.37 12.79
CA ALA A 196 -10.14 19.12 11.46
C ALA A 196 -9.63 20.41 10.79
N ASP A 197 -10.14 21.57 11.20
CA ASP A 197 -9.71 22.87 10.68
C ASP A 197 -8.32 23.29 11.19
N ASP A 198 -7.81 22.64 12.25
CA ASP A 198 -6.42 22.84 12.72
C ASP A 198 -5.39 22.19 11.75
N PHE A 199 -5.85 21.34 10.83
CA PHE A 199 -5.05 20.59 9.86
C PHE A 199 -5.33 21.10 8.45
N GLU A 200 -4.69 22.22 8.08
CA GLU A 200 -4.88 22.93 6.81
C GLU A 200 -4.84 22.03 5.57
N THR A 201 -4.05 20.96 5.61
CA THR A 201 -3.92 20.05 4.46
C THR A 201 -5.14 19.14 4.27
N LEU A 202 -6.00 19.00 5.28
CA LEU A 202 -7.28 18.28 5.22
C LEU A 202 -8.44 19.14 4.66
N LYS A 203 -8.15 20.18 3.90
CA LYS A 203 -9.16 20.98 3.18
C LYS A 203 -9.42 20.39 1.79
N LEU A 204 -10.68 20.51 1.33
CA LEU A 204 -11.02 20.24 -0.07
C LEU A 204 -10.43 21.38 -0.90
N GLU A 205 -9.41 21.10 -1.71
CA GLU A 205 -8.97 22.02 -2.78
C GLU A 205 -10.06 22.14 -3.86
#